data_AF-A0A0C3RE10-F1
#
_entry.id   AF-A0A0C3RE10-F1
#
_cell.length_a   1.000
_cell.length_b   1.000
_cell.length_c   1.000
_cell.angle_alpha   90.00
_cell.angle_beta   90.00
_cell.angle_gamma   90.00
#
_symmetry.space_group_name_H-M   'P 1'
#
loop_
_entity.id
_entity.type
_entity.pdbx_description
1 polymer ?
#
loop_
_entity_poly.entity_id
_entity_poly.type
_entity_poly.pdbx_seq_one_letter_code
_entity_poly.pdbx_strand_id
1 'polypeptide(L)'
;MIKRLFHVAWACGLVASVMSCEDQKFNDVTVDVDRVHVATLSEEMQKVRDYVPEYAVMAHRGSTFWTPEETEAAYRWAREIGADYLECDLQVSKDGVVLALHDTDLKRTTNIADVFGEALPTELRKEYYEKLGYTAAQIDSLMIVDTKNFVPNYPSSYTYYELMHLDAGRWFNESSLEQARAGFVEQHQYISTLEDLVMYSKGYRLKRYKAGETDPFGLWKKPEGERVVTGMTATNKTITNPINFVTVDKVVKYDFEYVVDTKADGGTLSGNIPGIYIEFKEPWLNPAGFEQMVYDELSELHMNIITEPANENEPFYKNHKVNVGNTNGKVVLQTFSLQSLVQVSKVFEGKVPMCFLLWLGSGATDLTYDDPTGYASFINLGVQYKAHFIGPCIGGAPNNYPELNKPWQNHLIHRAKMKNHPYTFDTYDQMAKYFGQYNYGVEGGAVFKAPYLDALFTNHSDMSLQYMINFNWRSKDAPQTVPDARQLLEELGYEK
;
A
#
# COMPACT_ATOMS: atom_id res chain seq x y z
N MET A 1 31.67 17.30 55.13
CA MET A 1 30.78 18.17 54.33
C MET A 1 31.09 17.91 52.87
N ILE A 2 30.27 17.10 52.19
CA ILE A 2 29.26 17.52 51.20
C ILE A 2 29.87 17.88 49.82
N LYS A 3 29.58 17.00 48.83
CA LYS A 3 29.40 17.22 47.37
C LYS A 3 30.68 17.53 46.56
N ARG A 4 30.90 17.06 45.34
CA ARG A 4 30.13 16.31 44.32
C ARG A 4 31.14 15.87 43.23
N LEU A 5 31.17 14.61 42.86
CA LEU A 5 31.71 14.14 41.58
C LEU A 5 30.80 13.01 41.12
N PHE A 6 29.92 13.30 40.17
CA PHE A 6 29.17 12.30 39.41
C PHE A 6 29.74 12.32 37.99
N HIS A 7 30.51 11.29 37.66
CA HIS A 7 30.76 10.85 36.29
C HIS A 7 30.01 9.53 36.10
N VAL A 8 29.15 9.53 35.08
CA VAL A 8 28.93 8.47 34.09
C VAL A 8 29.19 7.02 34.55
N ALA A 9 28.10 6.28 34.76
CA ALA A 9 28.02 4.84 34.47
C ALA A 9 26.55 4.51 34.18
N TRP A 10 26.16 4.68 32.93
CA TRP A 10 24.97 4.07 32.34
C TRP A 10 25.44 2.84 31.56
N ALA A 11 24.57 1.85 31.46
CA ALA A 11 24.69 0.56 30.78
C ALA A 11 25.15 -0.63 31.65
N CYS A 12 24.46 -1.76 31.43
CA CYS A 12 24.65 -3.11 31.99
C CYS A 12 23.84 -3.49 33.24
N GLY A 13 22.57 -3.10 33.31
CA GLY A 13 21.66 -3.54 34.37
C GLY A 13 20.22 -3.74 33.92
N LEU A 14 19.98 -4.55 32.88
CA LEU A 14 18.65 -5.09 32.54
C LEU A 14 18.73 -6.32 31.60
N VAL A 15 19.74 -7.17 31.83
CA VAL A 15 19.84 -8.51 31.23
C VAL A 15 20.03 -9.51 32.37
N ALA A 16 18.96 -9.77 33.14
CA ALA A 16 18.90 -10.85 34.12
C ALA A 16 17.47 -11.01 34.69
N SER A 17 16.50 -11.37 33.85
CA SER A 17 15.27 -12.04 34.33
C SER A 17 14.75 -13.09 33.35
N VAL A 18 15.54 -13.47 32.35
CA VAL A 18 15.18 -14.48 31.35
C VAL A 18 15.81 -15.82 31.71
N MET A 19 15.55 -16.36 32.90
CA MET A 19 15.80 -17.78 33.23
C MET A 19 14.87 -18.20 34.37
N SER A 20 13.66 -18.61 34.03
CA SER A 20 12.86 -19.62 34.77
C SER A 20 11.49 -19.76 34.12
N CYS A 21 11.42 -20.43 32.96
CA CYS A 21 10.27 -21.21 32.46
C CYS A 21 10.63 -21.83 31.08
N GLU A 22 11.79 -22.47 30.97
CA GLU A 22 12.04 -23.46 29.91
C GLU A 22 11.42 -24.78 30.40
N ASP A 23 10.12 -24.99 30.15
CA ASP A 23 9.44 -26.32 30.08
C ASP A 23 7.89 -26.24 30.06
N GLN A 24 7.29 -25.16 29.55
CA GLN A 24 5.88 -25.24 29.12
C GLN A 24 5.83 -25.68 27.66
N LYS A 25 5.77 -27.00 27.45
CA LYS A 25 5.39 -27.55 26.15
C LYS A 25 3.92 -27.19 25.88
N PHE A 26 3.71 -26.16 25.06
CA PHE A 26 2.40 -25.84 24.52
C PHE A 26 2.04 -26.92 23.49
N ASN A 27 1.26 -27.91 23.91
CA ASN A 27 0.88 -29.06 23.08
C ASN A 27 -0.55 -28.95 22.55
N ASP A 28 -1.35 -28.02 23.08
CA ASP A 28 -2.75 -27.84 22.72
C ASP A 28 -3.06 -26.35 22.50
N VAL A 29 -3.05 -25.94 21.24
CA VAL A 29 -3.33 -24.57 20.82
C VAL A 29 -4.68 -24.05 21.31
N THR A 30 -5.66 -24.93 21.60
CA THR A 30 -6.98 -24.50 22.08
C THR A 30 -6.98 -24.13 23.56
N VAL A 31 -6.05 -24.66 24.33
CA VAL A 31 -5.89 -24.39 25.77
C VAL A 31 -4.85 -23.31 26.02
N ASP A 32 -3.77 -23.36 25.24
CA ASP A 32 -2.60 -22.51 25.46
C ASP A 32 -2.82 -21.08 24.94
N VAL A 33 -3.76 -20.90 24.00
CA VAL A 33 -4.16 -19.59 23.49
C VAL A 33 -4.65 -18.63 24.58
N ASP A 34 -5.25 -19.13 25.66
CA ASP A 34 -5.74 -18.28 26.77
C ASP A 34 -4.68 -18.04 27.86
N ARG A 35 -3.58 -18.82 27.84
CA ARG A 35 -2.49 -18.73 28.82
C ARG A 35 -1.41 -17.73 28.42
N VAL A 36 -1.23 -17.51 27.12
CA VAL A 36 -0.23 -16.55 26.63
C VAL A 36 -0.67 -15.11 26.90
N HIS A 37 0.30 -14.29 27.27
CA HIS A 37 0.10 -12.86 27.49
C HIS A 37 -0.06 -12.12 26.16
N VAL A 38 -1.13 -11.35 26.06
CA VAL A 38 -1.41 -10.46 24.94
C VAL A 38 -1.69 -9.06 25.49
N ALA A 39 -0.93 -8.08 25.03
CA ALA A 39 -1.14 -6.67 25.30
C ALA A 39 -2.42 -6.19 24.60
N THR A 40 -3.10 -5.21 25.19
CA THR A 40 -4.38 -4.71 24.65
C THR A 40 -4.27 -3.26 24.20
N LEU A 41 -4.94 -2.91 23.11
CA LEU A 41 -5.08 -1.51 22.69
C LEU A 41 -5.76 -0.68 23.79
N SER A 42 -5.25 0.54 24.01
CA SER A 42 -5.92 1.56 24.83
C SER A 42 -7.25 1.99 24.20
N GLU A 43 -8.14 2.64 24.96
CA GLU A 43 -9.42 3.14 24.43
C GLU A 43 -9.22 4.12 23.26
N GLU A 44 -8.20 4.98 23.34
CA GLU A 44 -7.85 5.92 22.26
C GLU A 44 -7.43 5.19 20.98
N MET A 45 -6.59 4.15 21.10
CA MET A 45 -6.18 3.32 19.97
C MET A 45 -7.37 2.52 19.41
N GLN A 46 -8.29 2.06 20.25
CA GLN A 46 -9.51 1.39 19.78
C GLN A 46 -10.41 2.34 18.99
N LYS A 47 -10.49 3.63 19.36
CA LYS A 47 -11.20 4.64 18.56
C LYS A 47 -10.61 4.78 17.16
N VAL A 48 -9.27 4.84 17.04
CA VAL A 48 -8.59 4.93 15.73
C VAL A 48 -8.77 3.65 14.92
N ARG A 49 -8.68 2.46 15.55
CA ARG A 49 -9.00 1.16 14.93
C ARG A 49 -10.41 1.15 14.32
N ASP A 50 -11.36 1.85 14.94
CA ASP A 50 -12.75 1.90 14.51
C ASP A 50 -13.05 2.96 13.44
N TYR A 51 -12.04 3.66 12.94
CA TYR A 51 -12.15 4.48 11.73
C TYR A 51 -12.24 3.65 10.44
N VAL A 52 -11.96 2.35 10.49
CA VAL A 52 -12.10 1.44 9.34
C VAL A 52 -13.44 0.70 9.41
N PRO A 53 -14.25 0.67 8.33
CA PRO A 53 -15.51 -0.06 8.30
C PRO A 53 -15.31 -1.56 8.54
N GLU A 54 -16.27 -2.17 9.23
CA GLU A 54 -16.29 -3.63 9.42
C GLU A 54 -16.51 -4.35 8.09
N TYR A 55 -15.74 -5.41 7.87
CA TYR A 55 -15.66 -6.20 6.65
C TYR A 55 -15.31 -5.39 5.39
N ALA A 56 -14.42 -4.41 5.53
CA ALA A 56 -13.92 -3.65 4.39
C ALA A 56 -13.28 -4.57 3.34
N VAL A 57 -13.60 -4.35 2.06
CA VAL A 57 -12.95 -4.98 0.91
C VAL A 57 -11.83 -4.07 0.42
N MET A 58 -10.61 -4.54 0.54
CA MET A 58 -9.40 -3.84 0.14
C MET A 58 -8.95 -4.40 -1.21
N ALA A 59 -8.99 -3.55 -2.23
CA ALA A 59 -8.52 -3.92 -3.56
C ALA A 59 -7.00 -3.97 -3.56
N HIS A 60 -6.44 -5.17 -3.36
CA HIS A 60 -5.01 -5.42 -3.29
C HIS A 60 -4.36 -4.97 -4.61
N ARG A 61 -3.51 -3.94 -4.53
CA ARG A 61 -2.88 -3.23 -5.65
C ARG A 61 -3.83 -2.73 -6.74
N GLY A 62 -5.06 -2.36 -6.34
CA GLY A 62 -6.13 -1.98 -7.25
C GLY A 62 -6.86 -3.17 -7.92
N SER A 63 -6.77 -4.38 -7.35
CA SER A 63 -7.43 -5.62 -7.81
C SER A 63 -6.75 -6.30 -9.01
N THR A 64 -5.61 -6.94 -8.74
CA THR A 64 -4.67 -7.48 -9.76
C THR A 64 -5.20 -8.56 -10.70
N PHE A 65 -6.38 -9.16 -10.46
CA PHE A 65 -6.92 -10.14 -11.40
C PHE A 65 -7.36 -9.51 -12.72
N TRP A 66 -7.91 -8.30 -12.69
CA TRP A 66 -8.57 -7.69 -13.86
C TRP A 66 -7.70 -6.69 -14.61
N THR A 67 -6.64 -6.18 -13.98
CA THR A 67 -5.89 -5.01 -14.43
C THR A 67 -4.41 -5.11 -14.04
N PRO A 68 -3.50 -4.45 -14.79
CA PRO A 68 -2.10 -4.30 -14.37
C PRO A 68 -2.02 -3.61 -13.00
N GLU A 69 -1.37 -4.27 -12.04
CA GLU A 69 -1.30 -3.83 -10.64
C GLU A 69 -0.76 -2.40 -10.49
N GLU A 70 -1.31 -1.65 -9.53
CA GLU A 70 -0.86 -0.29 -9.14
C GLU A 70 -0.87 0.79 -10.23
N THR A 71 -1.64 0.56 -11.29
CA THR A 71 -1.82 1.52 -12.40
C THR A 71 -3.11 2.33 -12.26
N GLU A 72 -3.25 3.37 -13.10
CA GLU A 72 -4.51 4.10 -13.25
C GLU A 72 -5.69 3.15 -13.52
N ALA A 73 -5.52 2.15 -14.39
CA ALA A 73 -6.56 1.18 -14.72
C ALA A 73 -7.04 0.42 -13.49
N ALA A 74 -6.11 -0.08 -12.67
CA ALA A 74 -6.43 -0.84 -11.46
C ALA A 74 -7.20 0.00 -10.44
N TYR A 75 -6.70 1.20 -10.13
CA TYR A 75 -7.33 2.06 -9.13
C TYR A 75 -8.70 2.57 -9.56
N ARG A 76 -8.86 2.98 -10.82
CA ARG A 76 -10.16 3.39 -11.35
C ARG A 76 -11.14 2.22 -11.35
N TRP A 77 -10.72 1.04 -11.82
CA TRP A 77 -11.57 -0.14 -11.82
C TRP A 77 -12.03 -0.53 -10.41
N ALA A 78 -11.10 -0.59 -9.44
CA ALA A 78 -11.41 -0.93 -8.05
C ALA A 78 -12.33 0.09 -7.36
N ARG A 79 -12.17 1.39 -7.65
CA ARG A 79 -13.11 2.43 -7.17
C ARG A 79 -14.51 2.18 -7.71
N GLU A 80 -14.62 1.93 -9.01
CA GLU A 80 -15.90 1.80 -9.70
C GLU A 80 -16.63 0.48 -9.38
N ILE A 81 -15.90 -0.61 -9.13
CA ILE A 81 -16.52 -1.87 -8.70
C ILE A 81 -17.11 -1.77 -7.28
N GLY A 82 -16.62 -0.82 -6.46
CA GLY A 82 -17.14 -0.51 -5.13
C GLY A 82 -16.32 -1.07 -3.97
N ALA A 83 -15.01 -1.25 -4.17
CA ALA A 83 -14.07 -1.54 -3.07
C ALA A 83 -14.05 -0.40 -2.05
N ASP A 84 -13.79 -0.71 -0.78
CA ASP A 84 -13.75 0.29 0.29
C ASP A 84 -12.40 1.01 0.35
N TYR A 85 -11.35 0.31 -0.07
CA TYR A 85 -9.98 0.81 -0.09
C TYR A 85 -9.26 0.43 -1.38
N LEU A 86 -8.41 1.35 -1.84
CA LEU A 86 -7.40 1.12 -2.86
C LEU A 86 -6.06 0.89 -2.16
N GLU A 87 -5.49 -0.30 -2.33
CA GLU A 87 -4.22 -0.65 -1.69
C GLU A 87 -3.03 -0.39 -2.63
N CYS A 88 -1.90 0.06 -2.08
CA CYS A 88 -0.65 0.19 -2.81
C CYS A 88 0.58 -0.04 -1.92
N ASP A 89 1.69 -0.36 -2.57
CA ASP A 89 3.02 -0.55 -2.03
C ASP A 89 3.90 0.68 -2.29
N LEU A 90 4.55 1.23 -1.27
CA LEU A 90 5.29 2.49 -1.43
C LEU A 90 6.80 2.30 -1.58
N GLN A 91 7.35 2.94 -2.61
CA GLN A 91 8.79 3.16 -2.81
C GLN A 91 9.08 4.59 -3.28
N VAL A 92 10.35 4.94 -3.47
CA VAL A 92 10.75 6.32 -3.83
C VAL A 92 11.71 6.33 -5.02
N SER A 93 11.49 7.25 -5.97
CA SER A 93 12.40 7.53 -7.08
C SER A 93 13.70 8.22 -6.61
N LYS A 94 14.69 8.35 -7.50
CA LYS A 94 15.96 9.05 -7.20
C LYS A 94 15.74 10.49 -6.71
N ASP A 95 14.74 11.15 -7.25
CA ASP A 95 14.40 12.56 -7.00
C ASP A 95 13.23 12.73 -6.02
N GLY A 96 12.92 11.70 -5.23
CA GLY A 96 12.07 11.84 -4.04
C GLY A 96 10.57 11.80 -4.30
N VAL A 97 10.13 11.30 -5.44
CA VAL A 97 8.70 11.06 -5.71
C VAL A 97 8.29 9.73 -5.11
N VAL A 98 7.22 9.72 -4.32
CA VAL A 98 6.66 8.50 -3.73
C VAL A 98 5.83 7.77 -4.79
N LEU A 99 6.19 6.51 -5.03
CA LEU A 99 5.66 5.64 -6.07
C LEU A 99 4.80 4.55 -5.46
N ALA A 100 3.75 4.14 -6.18
CA ALA A 100 3.08 2.86 -6.00
C ALA A 100 3.86 1.80 -6.80
N LEU A 101 4.65 0.97 -6.09
CA LEU A 101 5.49 -0.07 -6.66
C LEU A 101 5.80 -1.18 -5.63
N HIS A 102 5.27 -2.37 -5.88
CA HIS A 102 5.47 -3.55 -5.02
C HIS A 102 6.91 -4.10 -5.02
N ASP A 103 7.47 -4.37 -6.20
CA ASP A 103 8.72 -5.11 -6.33
C ASP A 103 9.94 -4.23 -6.06
N THR A 104 11.02 -4.80 -5.54
CA THR A 104 12.28 -4.07 -5.30
C THR A 104 12.92 -3.53 -6.58
N ASP A 105 12.56 -4.08 -7.74
CA ASP A 105 13.04 -3.65 -9.05
C ASP A 105 11.91 -3.54 -10.08
N LEU A 106 12.19 -2.88 -11.19
CA LEU A 106 11.20 -2.49 -12.20
C LEU A 106 10.97 -3.56 -13.28
N LYS A 107 11.64 -4.73 -13.23
CA LYS A 107 11.67 -5.64 -14.40
C LYS A 107 10.35 -6.38 -14.63
N ARG A 108 9.62 -6.75 -13.58
CA ARG A 108 8.41 -7.58 -13.72
C ARG A 108 7.23 -6.79 -14.27
N THR A 109 7.05 -5.57 -13.77
CA THR A 109 5.83 -4.77 -14.00
C THR A 109 6.05 -3.60 -14.94
N THR A 110 7.20 -3.51 -15.60
CA THR A 110 7.46 -2.48 -16.61
C THR A 110 8.27 -3.02 -17.79
N ASN A 111 8.39 -2.23 -18.85
CA ASN A 111 9.24 -2.51 -20.00
C ASN A 111 10.69 -1.96 -19.87
N ILE A 112 11.21 -1.75 -18.66
CA ILE A 112 12.53 -1.13 -18.43
C ILE A 112 13.68 -1.79 -19.18
N ALA A 113 13.64 -3.12 -19.34
CA ALA A 113 14.66 -3.87 -20.05
C ALA A 113 14.76 -3.46 -21.53
N ASP A 114 13.63 -3.08 -22.14
CA ASP A 114 13.56 -2.65 -23.54
C ASP A 114 13.88 -1.15 -23.70
N VAL A 115 13.49 -0.33 -22.72
CA VAL A 115 13.60 1.13 -22.81
C VAL A 115 15.00 1.63 -22.41
N PHE A 116 15.55 1.11 -21.30
CA PHE A 116 16.84 1.56 -20.75
C PHE A 116 17.88 0.44 -20.66
N GLY A 117 17.45 -0.83 -20.61
CA GLY A 117 18.35 -1.95 -20.33
C GLY A 117 19.05 -1.75 -18.98
N GLU A 118 20.34 -2.05 -18.91
CA GLU A 118 21.15 -1.90 -17.69
C GLU A 118 22.00 -0.61 -17.66
N ALA A 119 21.82 0.29 -18.64
CA ALA A 119 22.61 1.51 -18.73
C ALA A 119 21.89 2.71 -18.09
N LEU A 120 22.68 3.65 -17.56
CA LEU A 120 22.18 4.97 -17.17
C LEU A 120 21.57 5.65 -18.41
N PRO A 121 20.30 6.10 -18.39
CA PRO A 121 19.66 6.81 -19.50
C PRO A 121 20.24 8.23 -19.64
N THR A 122 21.47 8.30 -20.14
CA THR A 122 22.35 9.48 -20.07
C THR A 122 21.73 10.71 -20.71
N GLU A 123 21.07 10.57 -21.86
CA GLU A 123 20.47 11.72 -22.54
C GLU A 123 19.23 12.25 -21.81
N LEU A 124 18.37 11.37 -21.27
CA LEU A 124 17.23 11.79 -20.45
C LEU A 124 17.67 12.40 -19.13
N ARG A 125 18.72 11.85 -18.49
CA ARG A 125 19.27 12.41 -17.25
C ARG A 125 19.80 13.82 -17.44
N LYS A 126 20.49 14.10 -18.56
CA LYS A 126 20.94 15.45 -18.92
C LYS A 126 19.76 16.37 -19.15
N GLU A 127 18.77 15.94 -19.95
CA GLU A 127 17.57 16.73 -20.24
C GLU A 127 16.82 17.08 -18.95
N TYR A 128 16.68 16.12 -18.02
CA TYR A 128 16.12 16.35 -16.70
C TYR A 128 16.84 17.48 -15.95
N TYR A 129 18.18 17.47 -15.90
CA TYR A 129 18.93 18.54 -15.25
C TYR A 129 18.84 19.88 -15.99
N GLU A 130 18.80 19.87 -17.33
CA GLU A 130 18.58 21.07 -18.13
C GLU A 130 17.22 21.71 -17.81
N LYS A 131 16.15 20.91 -17.72
CA LYS A 131 14.82 21.38 -17.34
C LYS A 131 14.76 21.95 -15.91
N LEU A 132 15.61 21.46 -15.01
CA LEU A 132 15.79 22.03 -13.67
C LEU A 132 16.69 23.28 -13.64
N GLY A 133 17.20 23.73 -14.80
CA GLY A 133 17.99 24.95 -14.93
C GLY A 133 19.46 24.82 -14.54
N TYR A 134 20.00 23.61 -14.49
CA TYR A 134 21.42 23.40 -14.23
C TYR A 134 22.28 23.83 -15.43
N THR A 135 23.44 24.42 -15.15
CA THR A 135 24.43 24.77 -16.18
C THR A 135 25.15 23.52 -16.69
N ALA A 136 25.68 23.56 -17.92
CA ALA A 136 26.42 22.43 -18.51
C ALA A 136 27.54 21.89 -17.59
N ALA A 137 28.31 22.76 -16.93
CA ALA A 137 29.36 22.34 -16.00
C ALA A 137 28.83 21.62 -14.75
N GLN A 138 27.65 22.03 -14.25
CA GLN A 138 26.99 21.33 -13.15
C GLN A 138 26.46 19.97 -13.60
N ILE A 139 25.87 19.92 -14.80
CA ILE A 139 25.37 18.68 -15.41
C ILE A 139 26.53 17.70 -15.57
N ASP A 140 27.65 18.10 -16.16
CA ASP A 140 28.83 17.24 -16.31
C ASP A 140 29.31 16.68 -14.97
N SER A 141 29.32 17.52 -13.92
CA SER A 141 29.71 17.10 -12.56
C SER A 141 28.73 16.08 -11.97
N LEU A 142 27.42 16.30 -12.13
CA LEU A 142 26.38 15.40 -11.64
C LEU A 142 26.38 14.08 -12.41
N MET A 143 26.57 14.11 -13.73
CA MET A 143 26.63 12.92 -14.57
C MET A 143 27.80 12.00 -14.18
N ILE A 144 28.94 12.53 -13.75
CA ILE A 144 30.06 11.72 -13.23
C ILE A 144 29.63 10.96 -11.98
N VAL A 145 28.92 11.62 -11.06
CA VAL A 145 28.44 11.01 -9.81
C VAL A 145 27.38 9.95 -10.11
N ASP A 146 26.40 10.30 -10.94
CA ASP A 146 25.32 9.41 -11.33
C ASP A 146 25.83 8.16 -12.04
N THR A 147 26.76 8.30 -12.98
CA THR A 147 27.36 7.16 -13.69
C THR A 147 28.07 6.21 -12.74
N LYS A 148 28.77 6.75 -11.74
CA LYS A 148 29.49 5.94 -10.75
C LYS A 148 28.54 5.17 -9.82
N ASN A 149 27.42 5.79 -9.47
CA ASN A 149 26.52 5.32 -8.42
C ASN A 149 25.23 4.67 -8.95
N PHE A 150 25.10 4.55 -10.27
CA PHE A 150 23.92 3.99 -10.91
C PHE A 150 23.80 2.49 -10.62
N VAL A 151 22.61 2.07 -10.18
CA VAL A 151 22.26 0.66 -10.00
C VAL A 151 21.05 0.36 -10.88
N PRO A 152 21.18 -0.46 -11.94
CA PRO A 152 20.12 -0.64 -12.91
C PRO A 152 18.88 -1.30 -12.30
N ASN A 153 17.72 -0.99 -12.87
CA ASN A 153 16.39 -1.52 -12.53
C ASN A 153 15.83 -1.15 -11.15
N TYR A 154 16.60 -0.57 -10.24
CA TYR A 154 16.06 -0.09 -8.96
C TYR A 154 15.38 1.27 -9.16
N PRO A 155 14.12 1.46 -8.71
CA PRO A 155 13.37 2.71 -8.90
C PRO A 155 14.12 3.93 -8.37
N SER A 156 14.84 3.76 -7.26
CA SER A 156 15.58 4.83 -6.60
C SER A 156 16.84 5.28 -7.38
N SER A 157 17.25 4.56 -8.44
CA SER A 157 18.33 4.97 -9.36
C SER A 157 17.85 5.85 -10.53
N TYR A 158 16.54 5.95 -10.73
CA TYR A 158 15.93 6.70 -11.82
C TYR A 158 15.14 7.89 -11.27
N THR A 159 15.20 9.03 -11.96
CA THR A 159 14.32 10.16 -11.64
C THR A 159 12.91 9.84 -12.08
N TYR A 160 11.88 10.46 -11.48
CA TYR A 160 10.52 10.22 -11.95
C TYR A 160 10.34 10.65 -13.40
N TYR A 161 11.03 11.71 -13.83
CA TYR A 161 11.15 12.12 -15.24
C TYR A 161 11.50 10.95 -16.17
N GLU A 162 12.46 10.11 -15.80
CA GLU A 162 12.84 8.92 -16.57
C GLU A 162 11.80 7.81 -16.47
N LEU A 163 11.27 7.57 -15.26
CA LEU A 163 10.28 6.54 -15.01
C LEU A 163 8.97 6.78 -15.78
N MET A 164 8.62 8.03 -16.10
CA MET A 164 7.44 8.34 -16.91
C MET A 164 7.48 7.75 -18.33
N HIS A 165 8.68 7.41 -18.85
CA HIS A 165 8.82 6.82 -20.18
C HIS A 165 8.63 5.30 -20.21
N LEU A 166 8.41 4.68 -19.05
CA LEU A 166 8.16 3.25 -18.95
C LEU A 166 6.67 2.94 -19.10
N ASP A 167 6.38 1.85 -19.79
CA ASP A 167 5.04 1.25 -19.84
C ASP A 167 4.89 0.22 -18.72
N ALA A 168 3.82 0.38 -17.93
CA ALA A 168 3.45 -0.50 -16.82
C ALA A 168 2.21 -1.38 -17.13
N GLY A 169 1.78 -1.46 -18.39
CA GLY A 169 0.56 -2.15 -18.81
C GLY A 169 0.80 -3.43 -19.61
N ARG A 170 1.80 -3.44 -20.48
CA ARG A 170 2.06 -4.52 -21.44
C ARG A 170 2.36 -5.86 -20.77
N TRP A 171 3.15 -5.86 -19.70
CA TRP A 171 3.51 -7.09 -18.98
C TRP A 171 2.27 -7.87 -18.53
N PHE A 172 1.18 -7.17 -18.20
CA PHE A 172 -0.08 -7.80 -17.78
C PHE A 172 -0.74 -8.53 -18.94
N ASN A 173 -0.75 -7.94 -20.14
CA ASN A 173 -1.27 -8.61 -21.33
C ASN A 173 -0.49 -9.88 -21.69
N GLU A 174 0.81 -9.91 -21.39
CA GLU A 174 1.69 -11.04 -21.66
C GLU A 174 1.54 -12.17 -20.62
N SER A 175 1.26 -11.81 -19.36
CA SER A 175 1.13 -12.77 -18.26
C SER A 175 -0.30 -13.24 -17.98
N SER A 176 -1.31 -12.45 -18.36
CA SER A 176 -2.74 -12.68 -18.08
C SER A 176 -3.58 -12.66 -19.35
N LEU A 177 -3.31 -13.63 -20.25
CA LEU A 177 -3.86 -13.67 -21.62
C LEU A 177 -5.39 -13.59 -21.71
N GLU A 178 -6.12 -14.09 -20.71
CA GLU A 178 -7.59 -14.06 -20.72
C GLU A 178 -8.15 -12.66 -20.45
N GLN A 179 -7.49 -11.92 -19.56
CA GLN A 179 -7.81 -10.56 -19.15
C GLN A 179 -7.09 -9.49 -19.98
N ALA A 180 -6.16 -9.91 -20.84
CA ALA A 180 -5.41 -9.03 -21.72
C ALA A 180 -6.32 -8.14 -22.57
N ARG A 181 -5.91 -6.87 -22.68
CA ARG A 181 -6.66 -5.79 -23.34
C ARG A 181 -5.71 -4.83 -24.04
N ALA A 182 -5.97 -4.51 -25.30
CA ALA A 182 -5.20 -3.51 -26.05
C ALA A 182 -5.15 -2.16 -25.30
N GLY A 183 -6.26 -1.77 -24.67
CA GLY A 183 -6.39 -0.52 -23.93
C GLY A 183 -5.38 -0.31 -22.80
N PHE A 184 -4.83 -1.37 -22.19
CA PHE A 184 -3.79 -1.21 -21.16
C PHE A 184 -2.48 -0.67 -21.73
N VAL A 185 -2.19 -0.95 -23.00
CA VAL A 185 -1.00 -0.40 -23.68
C VAL A 185 -1.35 0.90 -24.39
N GLU A 186 -2.51 0.97 -25.05
CA GLU A 186 -2.92 2.15 -25.82
C GLU A 186 -3.17 3.39 -24.96
N GLN A 187 -3.67 3.22 -23.74
CA GLN A 187 -3.81 4.31 -22.77
C GLN A 187 -2.53 4.59 -21.96
N HIS A 188 -1.43 3.89 -22.26
CA HIS A 188 -0.13 3.98 -21.58
C HIS A 188 -0.28 3.90 -20.05
N GLN A 189 -0.23 2.71 -19.46
CA GLN A 189 -0.18 2.65 -18.00
C GLN A 189 1.19 3.10 -17.47
N TYR A 190 1.21 3.92 -16.41
CA TYR A 190 2.43 4.42 -15.77
C TYR A 190 2.60 3.79 -14.39
N ILE A 191 3.81 3.90 -13.85
CA ILE A 191 4.06 3.78 -12.42
C ILE A 191 3.36 4.95 -11.72
N SER A 192 2.27 4.66 -11.02
CA SER A 192 1.49 5.68 -10.30
C SER A 192 2.29 6.26 -9.15
N THR A 193 2.07 7.54 -8.86
CA THR A 193 2.54 8.21 -7.64
C THR A 193 1.53 8.06 -6.50
N LEU A 194 1.92 8.41 -5.27
CA LEU A 194 0.96 8.53 -4.16
C LEU A 194 -0.09 9.62 -4.45
N GLU A 195 0.30 10.74 -5.07
CA GLU A 195 -0.65 11.76 -5.55
C GLU A 195 -1.67 11.17 -6.54
N ASP A 196 -1.22 10.40 -7.54
CA ASP A 196 -2.10 9.74 -8.51
C ASP A 196 -3.14 8.86 -7.80
N LEU A 197 -2.70 8.00 -6.87
CA LEU A 197 -3.60 7.14 -6.08
C LEU A 197 -4.66 7.95 -5.32
N VAL A 198 -4.25 9.04 -4.66
CA VAL A 198 -5.18 9.93 -3.95
C VAL A 198 -6.18 10.55 -4.93
N MET A 199 -5.73 11.03 -6.07
CA MET A 199 -6.60 11.63 -7.08
C MET A 199 -7.58 10.61 -7.66
N TYR A 200 -7.13 9.38 -7.94
CA TYR A 200 -8.01 8.29 -8.36
C TYR A 200 -9.04 7.96 -7.28
N SER A 201 -8.66 7.85 -6.01
CA SER A 201 -9.62 7.62 -4.91
C SER A 201 -10.70 8.69 -4.81
N LYS A 202 -10.37 9.94 -5.17
CA LYS A 202 -11.26 11.11 -5.13
C LYS A 202 -12.17 11.27 -6.36
N GLY A 203 -12.15 10.31 -7.30
CA GLY A 203 -12.98 10.37 -8.50
C GLY A 203 -12.36 11.14 -9.67
N TYR A 204 -11.04 11.33 -9.67
CA TYR A 204 -10.31 11.95 -10.77
C TYR A 204 -9.55 10.89 -11.58
N ARG A 205 -9.02 11.34 -12.72
CA ARG A 205 -8.03 10.62 -13.53
C ARG A 205 -7.03 11.59 -14.13
N LEU A 206 -5.90 11.08 -14.64
CA LEU A 206 -4.94 11.90 -15.34
C LEU A 206 -5.55 12.50 -16.60
N LYS A 207 -5.32 13.80 -16.82
CA LYS A 207 -5.64 14.44 -18.09
C LYS A 207 -4.65 13.97 -19.14
N ARG A 208 -5.16 13.62 -20.32
CA ARG A 208 -4.36 13.20 -21.48
C ARG A 208 -4.38 14.29 -22.56
N TYR A 209 -3.27 14.47 -23.27
CA TYR A 209 -3.27 15.34 -24.45
C TYR A 209 -4.15 14.74 -25.54
N LYS A 210 -4.91 15.60 -26.22
CA LYS A 210 -5.75 15.23 -27.36
C LYS A 210 -4.97 15.31 -28.67
N ALA A 211 -5.51 14.67 -29.70
CA ALA A 211 -4.99 14.79 -31.07
C ALA A 211 -4.77 16.25 -31.48
N GLY A 212 -3.56 16.57 -31.92
CA GLY A 212 -3.16 17.92 -32.34
C GLY A 212 -2.77 18.88 -31.22
N GLU A 213 -2.87 18.48 -29.95
CA GLU A 213 -2.28 19.24 -28.83
C GLU A 213 -0.76 19.08 -28.82
N THR A 214 -0.07 20.16 -28.45
CA THR A 214 1.39 20.16 -28.24
C THR A 214 1.67 19.99 -26.76
N ASP A 215 2.76 19.31 -26.41
CA ASP A 215 3.30 19.32 -25.05
C ASP A 215 4.25 20.51 -24.88
N PRO A 216 3.84 21.58 -24.16
CA PRO A 216 4.68 22.76 -23.95
C PRO A 216 5.80 22.52 -22.93
N PHE A 217 5.64 21.52 -22.06
CA PHE A 217 6.67 21.10 -21.10
C PHE A 217 7.77 20.30 -21.81
N GLY A 218 7.42 19.65 -22.92
CA GLY A 218 8.33 18.99 -23.84
C GLY A 218 8.95 17.73 -23.26
N LEU A 219 8.17 16.93 -22.53
CA LEU A 219 8.50 15.57 -22.09
C LEU A 219 8.21 14.56 -23.21
N TRP A 220 7.12 14.76 -23.94
CA TRP A 220 6.62 13.81 -24.94
C TRP A 220 6.97 14.24 -26.35
N LYS A 221 7.70 13.37 -27.06
CA LYS A 221 7.90 13.53 -28.51
C LYS A 221 6.61 13.35 -29.31
N LYS A 222 5.69 12.53 -28.80
CA LYS A 222 4.34 12.29 -29.33
C LYS A 222 3.35 12.43 -28.18
N PRO A 223 2.77 13.62 -27.97
CA PRO A 223 2.01 13.90 -26.77
C PRO A 223 0.61 13.27 -26.75
N GLU A 224 -0.03 13.06 -27.91
CA GLU A 224 -1.38 12.48 -27.97
C GLU A 224 -1.49 11.18 -27.16
N GLY A 225 -2.44 11.14 -26.22
CA GLY A 225 -2.65 10.02 -25.31
C GLY A 225 -1.77 10.03 -24.04
N GLU A 226 -0.68 10.79 -24.04
CA GLU A 226 0.20 10.92 -22.88
C GLU A 226 -0.38 11.84 -21.81
N ARG A 227 0.04 11.66 -20.55
CA ARG A 227 -0.40 12.52 -19.45
C ARG A 227 0.10 13.95 -19.63
N VAL A 228 -0.74 14.91 -19.23
CA VAL A 228 -0.39 16.32 -19.23
C VAL A 228 0.51 16.62 -18.03
N VAL A 229 1.74 17.04 -18.32
CA VAL A 229 2.72 17.52 -17.34
C VAL A 229 2.89 19.02 -17.56
N THR A 230 2.74 19.80 -16.50
CA THR A 230 2.74 21.28 -16.58
C THR A 230 3.94 21.92 -15.91
N GLY A 231 4.64 21.19 -15.05
CA GLY A 231 5.74 21.71 -14.27
C GLY A 231 6.63 20.63 -13.68
N MET A 232 7.88 21.02 -13.43
CA MET A 232 8.86 20.25 -12.68
C MET A 232 9.74 21.24 -11.91
N THR A 233 9.73 21.15 -10.59
CA THR A 233 10.41 22.11 -9.71
C THR A 233 11.26 21.41 -8.67
N ALA A 234 12.56 21.70 -8.63
CA ALA A 234 13.42 21.26 -7.55
C ALA A 234 13.09 22.01 -6.26
N THR A 235 12.84 21.27 -5.19
CA THR A 235 12.57 21.82 -3.87
C THR A 235 13.89 22.13 -3.12
N ASN A 236 13.77 22.70 -1.92
CA ASN A 236 14.89 22.88 -1.01
C ASN A 236 15.19 21.61 -0.17
N LYS A 237 14.35 20.57 -0.27
CA LYS A 237 14.56 19.30 0.42
C LYS A 237 15.55 18.44 -0.37
N THR A 238 16.29 17.62 0.36
CA THR A 238 17.23 16.65 -0.22
C THR A 238 17.02 15.28 0.40
N ILE A 239 17.33 14.25 -0.37
CA ILE A 239 17.29 12.86 0.08
C ILE A 239 18.63 12.17 -0.19
N THR A 240 18.90 11.12 0.58
CA THR A 240 19.98 10.18 0.30
C THR A 240 19.35 8.83 0.02
N ASN A 241 19.58 8.28 -1.16
CA ASN A 241 19.07 6.97 -1.50
C ASN A 241 19.97 5.89 -0.86
N PRO A 242 19.40 4.92 -0.12
CA PRO A 242 20.18 3.86 0.52
C PRO A 242 20.88 2.95 -0.49
N ILE A 243 20.35 2.73 -1.69
CA ILE A 243 20.94 1.81 -2.66
C ILE A 243 22.25 2.38 -3.24
N ASN A 244 22.41 3.70 -3.21
CA ASN A 244 23.56 4.40 -3.75
C ASN A 244 24.30 5.30 -2.73
N PHE A 245 24.18 4.95 -1.43
CA PHE A 245 24.73 5.44 -0.12
C PHE A 245 25.52 6.76 0.03
N VAL A 246 25.92 7.42 -1.04
CA VAL A 246 26.82 8.57 -1.10
C VAL A 246 26.14 9.77 -1.77
N THR A 247 25.12 9.55 -2.61
CA THR A 247 24.52 10.62 -3.41
C THR A 247 23.44 11.35 -2.60
N VAL A 248 23.52 12.68 -2.58
CA VAL A 248 22.48 13.56 -2.05
C VAL A 248 21.76 14.18 -3.23
N ASP A 249 20.51 13.79 -3.43
CA ASP A 249 19.67 14.25 -4.53
C ASP A 249 18.65 15.28 -4.02
N LYS A 250 18.27 16.24 -4.88
CA LYS A 250 17.18 17.16 -4.55
C LYS A 250 15.85 16.45 -4.74
N VAL A 251 14.91 16.73 -3.85
CA VAL A 251 13.52 16.31 -4.05
C VAL A 251 12.90 17.22 -5.12
N VAL A 252 12.25 16.62 -6.11
CA VAL A 252 11.58 17.31 -7.21
C VAL A 252 10.08 17.09 -7.13
N LYS A 253 9.33 18.18 -7.30
CA LYS A 253 7.88 18.14 -7.46
C LYS A 253 7.54 18.19 -8.95
N TYR A 254 6.60 17.34 -9.36
CA TYR A 254 6.03 17.33 -10.70
C TYR A 254 4.58 17.82 -10.61
N ASP A 255 4.15 18.65 -11.55
CA ASP A 255 2.79 19.18 -11.58
C ASP A 255 1.99 18.53 -12.71
N PHE A 256 1.04 17.67 -12.36
CA PHE A 256 0.13 16.99 -13.30
C PHE A 256 -1.22 17.68 -13.37
N GLU A 257 -1.91 17.56 -14.51
CA GLU A 257 -3.32 17.92 -14.59
C GLU A 257 -4.20 16.68 -14.41
N TYR A 258 -5.20 16.81 -13.55
CA TYR A 258 -6.25 15.82 -13.32
C TYR A 258 -7.60 16.35 -13.78
N VAL A 259 -8.46 15.46 -14.28
CA VAL A 259 -9.84 15.78 -14.66
C VAL A 259 -10.80 14.87 -13.90
N VAL A 260 -12.01 15.35 -13.65
CA VAL A 260 -13.08 14.52 -13.07
C VAL A 260 -13.30 13.33 -13.99
N ASP A 261 -13.28 12.15 -13.39
CA ASP A 261 -13.44 10.91 -14.12
C ASP A 261 -14.93 10.69 -14.45
N THR A 262 -15.20 10.56 -15.75
CA THR A 262 -16.54 10.52 -16.32
C THR A 262 -16.60 9.37 -17.31
N LYS A 263 -17.79 8.80 -17.49
CA LYS A 263 -18.04 7.81 -18.54
C LYS A 263 -17.79 8.41 -19.91
N ALA A 264 -17.50 7.57 -20.90
CA ALA A 264 -17.26 8.00 -22.29
C ALA A 264 -18.44 8.80 -22.89
N ASP A 265 -19.67 8.55 -22.44
CA ASP A 265 -20.88 9.27 -22.84
C ASP A 265 -21.14 10.57 -22.07
N GLY A 266 -20.21 10.98 -21.19
CA GLY A 266 -20.33 12.15 -20.32
C GLY A 266 -21.17 11.92 -19.06
N GLY A 267 -21.64 10.68 -18.82
CA GLY A 267 -22.28 10.30 -17.57
C GLY A 267 -21.34 10.32 -16.38
N THR A 268 -21.87 10.53 -15.18
CA THR A 268 -21.09 10.40 -13.94
C THR A 268 -20.74 8.93 -13.69
N LEU A 269 -19.51 8.69 -13.26
CA LEU A 269 -19.11 7.40 -12.71
C LEU A 269 -19.87 7.09 -11.41
N SER A 270 -19.58 5.94 -10.78
CA SER A 270 -20.33 5.41 -9.64
C SER A 270 -20.51 6.41 -8.49
N GLY A 271 -19.56 7.34 -8.31
CA GLY A 271 -19.53 8.27 -7.18
C GLY A 271 -18.95 7.67 -5.90
N ASN A 272 -18.33 6.48 -5.99
CA ASN A 272 -17.60 5.88 -4.88
C ASN A 272 -16.32 6.67 -4.59
N ILE A 273 -16.06 6.93 -3.31
CA ILE A 273 -14.85 7.58 -2.79
C ILE A 273 -14.22 6.64 -1.74
N PRO A 274 -13.43 5.63 -2.17
CA PRO A 274 -12.72 4.72 -1.28
C PRO A 274 -11.64 5.46 -0.47
N GLY A 275 -11.21 4.85 0.63
CA GLY A 275 -9.95 5.22 1.27
C GLY A 275 -8.74 4.67 0.52
N ILE A 276 -7.55 5.01 0.98
CA ILE A 276 -6.29 4.42 0.51
C ILE A 276 -5.66 3.58 1.61
N TYR A 277 -4.97 2.51 1.22
CA TYR A 277 -4.28 1.60 2.12
C TYR A 277 -2.83 1.44 1.65
N ILE A 278 -1.87 2.02 2.35
CA ILE A 278 -0.51 2.19 1.83
C ILE A 278 0.52 1.38 2.64
N GLU A 279 1.32 0.57 1.96
CA GLU A 279 2.38 -0.26 2.54
C GLU A 279 3.74 0.44 2.51
N PHE A 280 4.39 0.55 3.67
CA PHE A 280 5.80 0.89 3.76
C PHE A 280 6.66 -0.36 3.60
N LYS A 281 7.59 -0.31 2.63
CA LYS A 281 8.63 -1.32 2.45
C LYS A 281 9.80 -1.14 3.41
N GLU A 282 10.74 -2.09 3.37
CA GLU A 282 11.91 -2.08 4.23
C GLU A 282 12.73 -0.78 4.10
N PRO A 283 13.18 -0.17 5.23
CA PRO A 283 13.93 1.09 5.20
C PRO A 283 15.29 1.07 4.48
N TRP A 284 15.82 -0.10 4.10
CA TRP A 284 17.03 -0.19 3.28
C TRP A 284 16.76 -0.02 1.79
N LEU A 285 15.49 -0.11 1.35
CA LEU A 285 15.07 0.17 -0.02
C LEU A 285 14.79 1.66 -0.25
N ASN A 286 14.43 2.38 0.82
CA ASN A 286 13.93 3.74 0.75
C ASN A 286 14.82 4.75 1.51
N PRO A 287 14.89 6.02 1.06
CA PRO A 287 15.64 7.08 1.72
C PRO A 287 15.33 7.24 3.21
N ALA A 288 16.33 7.69 3.98
CA ALA A 288 16.13 8.05 5.38
C ALA A 288 15.06 9.15 5.51
N GLY A 289 14.10 8.95 6.40
CA GLY A 289 12.96 9.87 6.56
C GLY A 289 11.79 9.59 5.61
N PHE A 290 11.76 8.43 4.94
CA PHE A 290 10.67 8.00 4.08
C PHE A 290 9.28 8.14 4.72
N GLU A 291 9.11 7.68 5.95
CA GLU A 291 7.83 7.81 6.67
C GLU A 291 7.40 9.27 6.86
N GLN A 292 8.37 10.18 7.06
CA GLN A 292 8.10 11.61 7.15
C GLN A 292 7.74 12.22 5.78
N MET A 293 8.34 11.73 4.69
CA MET A 293 7.97 12.17 3.34
C MET A 293 6.53 11.80 3.02
N VAL A 294 6.11 10.57 3.33
CA VAL A 294 4.73 10.14 3.15
C VAL A 294 3.78 10.94 4.05
N TYR A 295 4.16 11.22 5.31
CA TYR A 295 3.39 12.11 6.18
C TYR A 295 3.19 13.50 5.57
N ASP A 296 4.26 14.11 5.07
CA ASP A 296 4.24 15.44 4.47
C ASP A 296 3.34 15.45 3.23
N GLU A 297 3.51 14.48 2.33
CA GLU A 297 2.74 14.37 1.09
C GLU A 297 1.24 14.14 1.37
N LEU A 298 0.89 13.23 2.29
CA LEU A 298 -0.50 13.05 2.71
C LEU A 298 -1.09 14.34 3.33
N SER A 299 -0.26 15.16 4.00
CA SER A 299 -0.71 16.43 4.56
C SER A 299 -0.95 17.47 3.46
N GLU A 300 -0.07 17.55 2.47
CA GLU A 300 -0.23 18.42 1.29
C GLU A 300 -1.45 18.03 0.45
N LEU A 301 -1.80 16.73 0.41
CA LEU A 301 -2.95 16.19 -0.30
C LEU A 301 -4.26 16.19 0.52
N HIS A 302 -4.25 16.76 1.73
CA HIS A 302 -5.42 16.81 2.64
C HIS A 302 -5.95 15.41 3.04
N MET A 303 -5.06 14.41 3.08
CA MET A 303 -5.36 13.02 3.44
C MET A 303 -4.91 12.65 4.85
N ASN A 304 -4.00 13.43 5.46
CA ASN A 304 -3.49 13.15 6.80
C ASN A 304 -4.45 13.66 7.89
N ILE A 305 -5.11 12.74 8.59
CA ILE A 305 -6.09 13.09 9.64
C ILE A 305 -5.47 13.71 10.90
N ILE A 306 -4.14 13.69 11.04
CA ILE A 306 -3.42 14.39 12.12
C ILE A 306 -3.45 15.90 11.89
N THR A 307 -3.29 16.33 10.64
CA THR A 307 -3.30 17.74 10.25
C THR A 307 -4.71 18.21 9.88
N GLU A 308 -5.52 17.34 9.27
CA GLU A 308 -6.86 17.66 8.81
C GLU A 308 -7.85 16.49 9.06
N PRO A 309 -8.38 16.38 10.30
CA PRO A 309 -9.36 15.35 10.62
C PRO A 309 -10.69 15.59 9.91
N ALA A 310 -11.36 14.52 9.51
CA ALA A 310 -12.73 14.55 9.04
C ALA A 310 -13.74 14.67 10.20
N ASN A 311 -15.00 14.93 9.85
CA ASN A 311 -16.09 14.89 10.82
C ASN A 311 -16.22 13.47 11.40
N GLU A 312 -16.26 13.36 12.73
CA GLU A 312 -16.35 12.07 13.43
C GLU A 312 -17.62 11.26 13.09
N ASN A 313 -18.67 11.93 12.62
CA ASN A 313 -19.93 11.30 12.24
C ASN A 313 -20.11 11.14 10.71
N GLU A 314 -19.08 11.42 9.91
CA GLU A 314 -19.17 11.17 8.47
C GLU A 314 -19.30 9.66 8.23
N PRO A 315 -20.37 9.19 7.56
CA PRO A 315 -20.60 7.76 7.40
C PRO A 315 -19.65 7.16 6.36
N PHE A 316 -19.24 5.90 6.58
CA PHE A 316 -18.44 5.14 5.61
C PHE A 316 -19.15 4.93 4.27
N TYR A 317 -20.49 4.98 4.27
CA TYR A 317 -21.32 4.83 3.10
C TYR A 317 -22.39 5.91 3.04
N LYS A 318 -22.63 6.46 1.85
CA LYS A 318 -23.58 7.56 1.62
C LYS A 318 -24.31 7.34 0.31
N ASN A 319 -25.65 7.38 0.33
CA ASN A 319 -26.48 7.14 -0.86
C ASN A 319 -26.14 5.83 -1.60
N HIS A 320 -25.87 4.75 -0.85
CA HIS A 320 -25.44 3.45 -1.40
C HIS A 320 -24.13 3.48 -2.18
N LYS A 321 -23.22 4.39 -1.81
CA LYS A 321 -21.86 4.54 -2.36
C LYS A 321 -20.81 4.49 -1.26
N VAL A 322 -19.62 4.03 -1.61
CA VAL A 322 -18.45 4.11 -0.72
C VAL A 322 -18.09 5.58 -0.49
N ASN A 323 -17.84 5.95 0.76
CA ASN A 323 -17.52 7.32 1.19
C ASN A 323 -16.32 7.37 2.15
N VAL A 324 -15.59 6.26 2.28
CA VAL A 324 -14.50 6.09 3.25
C VAL A 324 -13.41 7.16 3.12
N GLY A 325 -13.09 7.61 1.90
CA GLY A 325 -12.10 8.66 1.65
C GLY A 325 -12.46 10.04 2.24
N ASN A 326 -13.72 10.25 2.64
CA ASN A 326 -14.17 11.46 3.33
C ASN A 326 -14.23 11.31 4.86
N THR A 327 -13.93 10.13 5.41
CA THR A 327 -13.97 9.84 6.84
C THR A 327 -12.58 9.91 7.49
N ASN A 328 -12.49 9.70 8.80
CA ASN A 328 -11.19 9.52 9.47
C ASN A 328 -10.50 8.19 9.09
N GLY A 329 -11.20 7.29 8.40
CA GLY A 329 -10.64 6.06 7.83
C GLY A 329 -10.00 6.24 6.47
N LYS A 330 -9.89 7.46 5.94
CA LYS A 330 -9.45 7.75 4.56
C LYS A 330 -8.04 7.24 4.21
N VAL A 331 -7.20 7.00 5.21
CA VAL A 331 -5.85 6.42 5.05
C VAL A 331 -5.68 5.31 6.08
N VAL A 332 -5.16 4.16 5.64
CA VAL A 332 -4.63 3.11 6.51
C VAL A 332 -3.18 2.83 6.10
N LEU A 333 -2.31 2.68 7.09
CA LEU A 333 -0.89 2.37 6.89
C LEU A 333 -0.65 0.87 7.09
N GLN A 334 0.31 0.27 6.41
CA GLN A 334 0.80 -1.08 6.73
C GLN A 334 2.30 -1.25 6.53
N THR A 335 2.86 -2.28 7.14
CA THR A 335 4.22 -2.75 6.86
C THR A 335 4.44 -4.15 7.41
N PHE A 336 5.34 -4.91 6.79
CA PHE A 336 6.01 -6.07 7.40
C PHE A 336 7.23 -5.67 8.24
N SER A 337 7.85 -4.54 7.91
CA SER A 337 9.15 -4.16 8.44
C SER A 337 9.04 -3.76 9.90
N LEU A 338 9.75 -4.45 10.79
CA LEU A 338 9.88 -4.04 12.19
C LEU A 338 10.48 -2.64 12.30
N GLN A 339 11.45 -2.31 11.45
CA GLN A 339 12.07 -0.99 11.47
C GLN A 339 11.09 0.09 11.02
N SER A 340 10.37 -0.13 9.92
CA SER A 340 9.36 0.84 9.48
C SER A 340 8.21 0.94 10.49
N LEU A 341 7.77 -0.16 11.10
CA LEU A 341 6.77 -0.17 12.17
C LEU A 341 7.16 0.81 13.30
N VAL A 342 8.42 0.78 13.73
CA VAL A 342 8.93 1.73 14.73
C VAL A 342 8.90 3.18 14.21
N GLN A 343 9.31 3.44 12.96
CA GLN A 343 9.34 4.81 12.44
C GLN A 343 7.95 5.38 12.20
N VAL A 344 7.04 4.62 11.60
CA VAL A 344 5.63 4.99 11.43
C VAL A 344 5.01 5.31 12.79
N SER A 345 5.29 4.50 13.82
CA SER A 345 4.77 4.75 15.18
C SER A 345 5.24 6.08 15.80
N LYS A 346 6.43 6.59 15.40
CA LYS A 346 6.96 7.88 15.84
C LYS A 346 6.38 9.04 15.04
N VAL A 347 6.22 8.86 13.73
CA VAL A 347 5.75 9.91 12.82
C VAL A 347 4.23 10.10 12.93
N PHE A 348 3.45 9.02 12.90
CA PHE A 348 1.98 9.07 12.93
C PHE A 348 1.40 8.88 14.33
N GLU A 349 2.23 8.51 15.31
CA GLU A 349 1.90 8.46 16.73
C GLU A 349 0.69 7.58 17.11
N GLY A 350 0.25 6.66 16.23
CA GLY A 350 -0.96 5.85 16.44
C GLY A 350 -2.28 6.60 16.18
N LYS A 351 -2.22 7.78 15.54
CA LYS A 351 -3.41 8.60 15.24
C LYS A 351 -4.05 8.26 13.90
N VAL A 352 -3.32 7.54 13.04
CA VAL A 352 -3.80 6.98 11.76
C VAL A 352 -3.90 5.46 11.90
N PRO A 353 -4.96 4.80 11.40
CA PRO A 353 -5.07 3.35 11.45
C PRO A 353 -3.85 2.68 10.80
N MET A 354 -3.34 1.62 11.43
CA MET A 354 -2.12 0.95 11.01
C MET A 354 -2.25 -0.56 11.17
N CYS A 355 -1.84 -1.31 10.17
CA CYS A 355 -1.77 -2.76 10.20
C CYS A 355 -0.32 -3.25 10.23
N PHE A 356 -0.07 -4.23 11.10
CA PHE A 356 1.20 -4.93 11.12
C PHE A 356 1.03 -6.27 10.39
N LEU A 357 1.72 -6.42 9.25
CA LEU A 357 1.60 -7.57 8.39
C LEU A 357 2.46 -8.72 8.90
N LEU A 358 1.94 -9.95 8.82
CA LEU A 358 2.64 -11.16 9.25
C LEU A 358 2.88 -12.10 8.07
N TRP A 359 4.08 -12.66 8.03
CA TRP A 359 4.49 -13.73 7.13
C TRP A 359 5.20 -14.82 7.93
N LEU A 360 5.05 -16.09 7.53
CA LEU A 360 5.73 -17.23 8.14
C LEU A 360 6.99 -17.54 7.35
N GLY A 361 8.15 -17.46 8.00
CA GLY A 361 9.42 -17.66 7.34
C GLY A 361 10.62 -17.47 8.25
N SER A 362 11.79 -17.33 7.64
CA SER A 362 13.07 -17.13 8.34
C SER A 362 13.70 -15.78 8.04
N GLY A 363 12.99 -14.89 7.36
CA GLY A 363 13.38 -13.50 7.16
C GLY A 363 13.47 -12.76 8.49
N ALA A 364 14.17 -11.62 8.50
CA ALA A 364 14.41 -10.85 9.73
C ALA A 364 13.13 -10.32 10.39
N THR A 365 12.05 -10.21 9.62
CA THR A 365 10.75 -9.69 10.03
C THR A 365 9.65 -10.75 10.02
N ASP A 366 10.00 -12.00 9.68
CA ASP A 366 9.05 -13.10 9.60
C ASP A 366 8.76 -13.67 10.98
N LEU A 367 7.51 -14.13 11.16
CA LEU A 367 7.17 -15.00 12.28
C LEU A 367 7.91 -16.34 12.09
N THR A 368 8.81 -16.68 13.00
CA THR A 368 9.56 -17.95 12.93
C THR A 368 8.77 -19.12 13.53
N TYR A 369 7.97 -18.88 14.57
CA TYR A 369 7.23 -19.91 15.30
C TYR A 369 5.72 -19.65 15.25
N ASP A 370 4.99 -20.49 14.50
CA ASP A 370 3.53 -20.48 14.43
C ASP A 370 2.90 -21.25 15.62
N ASP A 371 3.14 -20.73 16.81
CA ASP A 371 2.53 -21.20 18.05
C ASP A 371 1.93 -20.01 18.85
N PRO A 372 1.11 -20.25 19.89
CA PRO A 372 0.49 -19.16 20.64
C PRO A 372 1.47 -18.14 21.23
N THR A 373 2.69 -18.55 21.61
CA THR A 373 3.68 -17.64 22.20
C THR A 373 4.34 -16.79 21.12
N GLY A 374 4.78 -17.42 20.03
CA GLY A 374 5.35 -16.74 18.87
C GLY A 374 4.38 -15.72 18.29
N TYR A 375 3.14 -16.13 18.04
CA TYR A 375 2.12 -15.24 17.45
C TYR A 375 1.75 -14.09 18.40
N ALA A 376 1.56 -14.37 19.70
CA ALA A 376 1.31 -13.33 20.70
C ALA A 376 2.46 -12.31 20.81
N SER A 377 3.71 -12.73 20.59
CA SER A 377 4.85 -11.81 20.61
C SER A 377 4.77 -10.74 19.52
N PHE A 378 4.31 -11.10 18.31
CA PHE A 378 4.10 -10.15 17.22
C PHE A 378 2.89 -9.25 17.45
N ILE A 379 1.81 -9.78 18.03
CA ILE A 379 0.69 -8.95 18.48
C ILE A 379 1.17 -7.91 19.51
N ASN A 380 1.98 -8.33 20.48
CA ASN A 380 2.51 -7.43 21.51
C ASN A 380 3.43 -6.36 20.91
N LEU A 381 4.25 -6.70 19.91
CA LEU A 381 5.04 -5.72 19.14
C LEU A 381 4.13 -4.74 18.39
N GLY A 382 3.06 -5.23 17.75
CA GLY A 382 2.05 -4.40 17.10
C GLY A 382 1.45 -3.38 18.07
N VAL A 383 0.96 -3.83 19.23
CA VAL A 383 0.42 -2.93 20.27
C VAL A 383 1.49 -1.94 20.78
N GLN A 384 2.70 -2.42 21.06
CA GLN A 384 3.82 -1.58 21.53
C GLN A 384 4.14 -0.45 20.54
N TYR A 385 4.09 -0.75 19.24
CA TYR A 385 4.38 0.20 18.17
C TYR A 385 3.11 0.70 17.46
N LYS A 386 1.99 0.71 18.18
CA LYS A 386 0.76 1.42 17.80
C LYS A 386 0.12 0.95 16.49
N ALA A 387 0.26 -0.33 16.16
CA ALA A 387 -0.59 -0.99 15.19
C ALA A 387 -1.99 -1.21 15.80
N HIS A 388 -3.00 -1.13 14.93
CA HIS A 388 -4.42 -1.30 15.24
C HIS A 388 -4.93 -2.66 14.74
N PHE A 389 -4.27 -3.16 13.69
CA PHE A 389 -4.65 -4.36 12.97
C PHE A 389 -3.45 -5.31 12.86
N ILE A 390 -3.77 -6.60 12.77
CA ILE A 390 -2.83 -7.61 12.30
C ILE A 390 -3.31 -8.06 10.93
N GLY A 391 -2.41 -8.13 9.96
CA GLY A 391 -2.72 -8.63 8.63
C GLY A 391 -1.95 -9.91 8.37
N PRO A 392 -2.53 -11.08 8.65
CA PRO A 392 -1.87 -12.36 8.41
C PRO A 392 -2.11 -12.89 6.99
N CYS A 393 -1.13 -13.64 6.46
CA CYS A 393 -1.36 -14.40 5.23
C CYS A 393 -2.35 -15.56 5.43
N ILE A 394 -3.14 -15.85 4.40
CA ILE A 394 -4.08 -16.98 4.35
C ILE A 394 -3.54 -18.08 3.44
N GLY A 395 -3.72 -19.33 3.87
CA GLY A 395 -3.28 -20.49 3.11
C GLY A 395 -4.26 -20.91 2.02
N GLY A 396 -3.76 -21.70 1.06
CA GLY A 396 -4.55 -22.34 0.01
C GLY A 396 -4.22 -21.86 -1.41
N ALA A 397 -4.79 -22.55 -2.39
CA ALA A 397 -4.68 -22.15 -3.79
C ALA A 397 -5.41 -20.82 -4.04
N PRO A 398 -4.95 -19.99 -5.00
CA PRO A 398 -3.87 -20.25 -5.95
C PRO A 398 -2.46 -19.93 -5.42
N ASN A 399 -2.34 -19.07 -4.40
CA ASN A 399 -1.06 -18.51 -3.99
C ASN A 399 -0.17 -19.47 -3.19
N ASN A 400 -0.75 -20.51 -2.57
CA ASN A 400 -0.06 -21.48 -1.72
C ASN A 400 0.79 -20.83 -0.61
N TYR A 401 0.31 -19.71 -0.07
CA TYR A 401 0.94 -19.06 1.08
C TYR A 401 0.85 -19.93 2.34
N PRO A 402 1.70 -19.67 3.34
CA PRO A 402 1.51 -20.21 4.68
C PRO A 402 0.14 -19.85 5.26
N GLU A 403 -0.32 -20.64 6.22
CA GLU A 403 -1.55 -20.36 6.97
C GLU A 403 -1.22 -19.65 8.28
N LEU A 404 -1.52 -18.34 8.37
CA LEU A 404 -1.39 -17.54 9.59
C LEU A 404 -2.72 -16.94 10.10
N ASN A 405 -3.85 -17.41 9.57
CA ASN A 405 -5.18 -16.93 9.94
C ASN A 405 -6.12 -18.04 10.48
N LYS A 406 -5.57 -18.96 11.25
CA LYS A 406 -6.33 -19.99 11.96
C LYS A 406 -7.28 -19.36 12.99
N PRO A 407 -8.36 -20.06 13.38
CA PRO A 407 -9.34 -19.56 14.33
C PRO A 407 -8.74 -19.11 15.67
N TRP A 408 -7.72 -19.81 16.18
CA TRP A 408 -7.03 -19.43 17.42
C TRP A 408 -6.14 -18.17 17.25
N GLN A 409 -5.60 -17.92 16.06
CA GLN A 409 -4.82 -16.71 15.75
C GLN A 409 -5.73 -15.49 15.70
N ASN A 410 -6.87 -15.61 15.01
CA ASN A 410 -7.94 -14.59 15.04
C ASN A 410 -8.38 -14.28 16.47
N HIS A 411 -8.58 -15.30 17.31
CA HIS A 411 -8.91 -15.12 18.72
C HIS A 411 -7.84 -14.33 19.50
N LEU A 412 -6.54 -14.61 19.28
CA LEU A 412 -5.47 -13.82 19.93
C LEU A 412 -5.49 -12.35 19.49
N ILE A 413 -5.72 -12.08 18.20
CA ILE A 413 -5.83 -10.71 17.68
C ILE A 413 -6.96 -9.97 18.40
N HIS A 414 -8.13 -10.59 18.54
CA HIS A 414 -9.27 -9.99 19.23
C HIS A 414 -9.08 -9.88 20.76
N ARG A 415 -8.33 -10.80 21.39
CA ARG A 415 -7.91 -10.66 22.81
C ARG A 415 -7.11 -9.38 23.03
N ALA A 416 -6.32 -8.96 22.04
CA ALA A 416 -5.57 -7.70 22.03
C ALA A 416 -6.43 -6.45 21.80
N LYS A 417 -7.74 -6.61 21.54
CA LYS A 417 -8.62 -5.55 21.04
C LYS A 417 -8.14 -4.99 19.69
N MET A 418 -7.35 -5.74 18.92
CA MET A 418 -7.01 -5.41 17.54
C MET A 418 -8.08 -6.01 16.59
N LYS A 419 -8.07 -5.59 15.33
CA LYS A 419 -8.85 -6.23 14.25
C LYS A 419 -7.93 -6.98 13.28
N ASN A 420 -8.49 -7.95 12.55
CA ASN A 420 -7.80 -8.90 11.71
C ASN A 420 -8.07 -8.62 10.22
N HIS A 421 -7.03 -8.24 9.47
CA HIS A 421 -7.12 -7.86 8.05
C HIS A 421 -6.32 -8.85 7.16
N PRO A 422 -6.77 -10.11 7.02
CA PRO A 422 -6.03 -11.14 6.28
C PRO A 422 -5.88 -10.87 4.78
N TYR A 423 -4.81 -11.42 4.20
CA TYR A 423 -4.49 -11.33 2.77
C TYR A 423 -3.98 -12.69 2.22
N THR A 424 -4.13 -13.04 0.95
CA THR A 424 -4.95 -12.40 -0.09
C THR A 424 -5.99 -13.40 -0.56
N PHE A 425 -7.25 -12.95 -0.62
CA PHE A 425 -8.39 -13.76 -1.05
C PHE A 425 -8.54 -13.72 -2.56
N ASP A 426 -8.54 -14.90 -3.19
CA ASP A 426 -8.63 -15.07 -4.64
C ASP A 426 -9.72 -16.04 -5.07
N THR A 427 -10.38 -16.70 -4.11
CA THR A 427 -11.36 -17.73 -4.42
C THR A 427 -12.55 -17.67 -3.48
N TYR A 428 -13.70 -18.12 -3.99
CA TYR A 428 -14.91 -18.28 -3.20
C TYR A 428 -14.72 -19.28 -2.06
N ASP A 429 -13.88 -20.30 -2.24
CA ASP A 429 -13.59 -21.29 -1.20
C ASP A 429 -12.79 -20.69 -0.03
N GLN A 430 -11.83 -19.82 -0.31
CA GLN A 430 -11.16 -19.04 0.74
C GLN A 430 -12.18 -18.17 1.48
N MET A 431 -13.05 -17.45 0.77
CA MET A 431 -14.13 -16.67 1.39
C MET A 431 -15.01 -17.55 2.29
N ALA A 432 -15.56 -18.64 1.75
CA ALA A 432 -16.42 -19.57 2.49
C ALA A 432 -15.73 -20.19 3.72
N LYS A 433 -14.43 -20.49 3.64
CA LYS A 433 -13.64 -20.97 4.78
C LYS A 433 -13.56 -19.94 5.91
N TYR A 434 -13.08 -18.72 5.63
CA TYR A 434 -12.83 -17.73 6.68
C TYR A 434 -14.11 -17.04 7.18
N PHE A 435 -15.19 -17.04 6.40
CA PHE A 435 -16.52 -16.63 6.86
C PHE A 435 -17.32 -17.76 7.56
N GLY A 436 -16.72 -18.95 7.74
CA GLY A 436 -17.27 -20.01 8.61
C GLY A 436 -18.30 -20.94 7.98
N GLN A 437 -18.40 -21.01 6.65
CA GLN A 437 -19.38 -21.88 5.98
C GLN A 437 -19.01 -23.37 6.02
N TYR A 438 -17.72 -23.71 6.21
CA TYR A 438 -17.20 -25.08 6.14
C TYR A 438 -16.95 -25.75 7.49
N ASN A 439 -17.58 -25.29 8.59
CA ASN A 439 -17.24 -25.75 9.95
C ASN A 439 -15.73 -25.63 10.27
N TYR A 440 -15.02 -24.71 9.62
CA TYR A 440 -13.62 -24.43 9.95
C TYR A 440 -13.58 -23.82 11.35
N GLY A 441 -12.78 -24.37 12.27
CA GLY A 441 -12.65 -23.87 13.64
C GLY A 441 -13.64 -24.41 14.66
N VAL A 442 -14.54 -25.33 14.28
CA VAL A 442 -15.53 -25.94 15.20
C VAL A 442 -14.89 -26.73 16.33
N GLU A 443 -13.66 -27.20 16.14
CA GLU A 443 -12.87 -27.89 17.18
C GLU A 443 -12.60 -27.01 18.41
N GLY A 444 -12.59 -25.68 18.26
CA GLY A 444 -12.47 -24.74 19.37
C GLY A 444 -13.77 -24.41 20.10
N GLY A 445 -14.90 -25.02 19.69
CA GLY A 445 -16.20 -24.81 20.31
C GLY A 445 -16.64 -23.34 20.31
N ALA A 446 -17.15 -22.86 21.45
CA ALA A 446 -17.68 -21.49 21.57
C ALA A 446 -16.61 -20.40 21.58
N VAL A 447 -15.32 -20.75 21.70
CA VAL A 447 -14.21 -19.80 21.78
C VAL A 447 -13.91 -19.21 20.40
N PHE A 448 -13.88 -20.05 19.37
CA PHE A 448 -13.51 -19.62 18.02
C PHE A 448 -14.73 -19.47 17.11
N LYS A 449 -15.28 -18.25 17.04
CA LYS A 449 -16.45 -17.96 16.21
C LYS A 449 -16.04 -17.23 14.94
N ALA A 450 -16.48 -17.75 13.80
CA ALA A 450 -16.42 -17.07 12.53
C ALA A 450 -17.32 -15.82 12.51
N PRO A 451 -17.06 -14.81 11.65
CA PRO A 451 -15.97 -14.77 10.66
C PRO A 451 -14.59 -14.60 11.30
N TYR A 452 -13.56 -15.17 10.68
CA TYR A 452 -12.17 -15.10 11.11
C TYR A 452 -11.43 -13.95 10.43
N LEU A 453 -12.10 -12.80 10.33
CA LEU A 453 -11.61 -11.56 9.74
C LEU A 453 -12.52 -10.39 10.13
N ASP A 454 -11.98 -9.18 10.08
CA ASP A 454 -12.70 -7.92 10.23
C ASP A 454 -12.61 -7.05 8.95
N ALA A 455 -11.75 -7.42 8.00
CA ALA A 455 -11.62 -6.88 6.65
C ALA A 455 -10.81 -7.87 5.79
N LEU A 456 -10.70 -7.66 4.48
CA LEU A 456 -9.89 -8.53 3.63
C LEU A 456 -9.21 -7.81 2.47
N PHE A 457 -8.01 -8.27 2.14
CA PHE A 457 -7.35 -7.95 0.87
C PHE A 457 -7.69 -9.00 -0.18
N THR A 458 -8.00 -8.57 -1.39
CA THR A 458 -8.38 -9.46 -2.49
C THR A 458 -7.86 -8.95 -3.83
N ASN A 459 -7.41 -9.89 -4.68
CA ASN A 459 -7.14 -9.57 -6.09
C ASN A 459 -8.42 -9.58 -6.94
N HIS A 460 -9.52 -10.09 -6.39
CA HIS A 460 -10.83 -10.26 -7.02
C HIS A 460 -11.91 -9.47 -6.26
N SER A 461 -11.85 -8.15 -6.34
CA SER A 461 -12.80 -7.28 -5.62
C SER A 461 -14.24 -7.52 -6.04
N ASP A 462 -14.49 -7.80 -7.33
CA ASP A 462 -15.80 -8.16 -7.87
C ASP A 462 -16.38 -9.42 -7.20
N MET A 463 -15.58 -10.49 -7.13
CA MET A 463 -16.00 -11.76 -6.52
C MET A 463 -16.24 -11.60 -5.02
N SER A 464 -15.32 -10.93 -4.33
CA SER A 464 -15.40 -10.73 -2.89
C SER A 464 -16.61 -9.89 -2.50
N LEU A 465 -16.87 -8.78 -3.22
CA LEU A 465 -18.09 -7.97 -3.02
C LEU A 465 -19.35 -8.78 -3.29
N GLN A 466 -19.38 -9.57 -4.38
CA GLN A 466 -20.54 -10.39 -4.72
C GLN A 466 -20.81 -11.47 -3.67
N TYR A 467 -19.75 -12.12 -3.17
CA TYR A 467 -19.85 -13.07 -2.05
C TYR A 467 -20.46 -12.39 -0.82
N MET A 468 -19.92 -11.23 -0.44
CA MET A 468 -20.37 -10.51 0.74
C MET A 468 -21.83 -10.06 0.64
N ILE A 469 -22.29 -9.65 -0.54
CA ILE A 469 -23.70 -9.31 -0.78
C ILE A 469 -24.57 -10.56 -0.67
N ASN A 470 -24.19 -11.66 -1.34
CA ASN A 470 -24.98 -12.90 -1.37
C ASN A 470 -25.20 -13.52 0.01
N PHE A 471 -24.23 -13.34 0.92
CA PHE A 471 -24.29 -13.87 2.28
C PHE A 471 -24.56 -12.83 3.37
N ASN A 472 -24.97 -11.61 2.98
CA ASN A 472 -25.32 -10.52 3.91
C ASN A 472 -24.18 -10.07 4.84
N TRP A 473 -22.93 -10.18 4.40
CA TRP A 473 -21.77 -9.61 5.09
C TRP A 473 -21.52 -8.15 4.70
N ARG A 474 -21.98 -7.72 3.53
CA ARG A 474 -21.85 -6.32 3.08
C ARG A 474 -22.84 -5.44 3.86
N SER A 475 -22.37 -4.30 4.38
CA SER A 475 -23.25 -3.29 4.98
C SER A 475 -24.37 -2.89 4.00
N LYS A 476 -25.61 -2.80 4.47
CA LYS A 476 -26.78 -2.42 3.65
C LYS A 476 -26.69 -1.01 3.08
N ASP A 477 -25.92 -0.15 3.73
CA ASP A 477 -25.70 1.23 3.30
C ASP A 477 -24.63 1.34 2.22
N ALA A 478 -23.82 0.29 2.01
CA ALA A 478 -22.83 0.20 0.95
C ALA A 478 -23.48 -0.17 -0.41
N PRO A 479 -22.75 -0.10 -1.54
CA PRO A 479 -23.23 -0.65 -2.81
C PRO A 479 -23.70 -2.10 -2.67
N GLN A 480 -24.93 -2.38 -3.10
CA GLN A 480 -25.57 -3.71 -3.05
C GLN A 480 -25.58 -4.43 -4.41
N THR A 481 -24.90 -3.86 -5.40
CA THR A 481 -24.80 -4.41 -6.75
C THR A 481 -23.35 -4.33 -7.19
N VAL A 482 -22.84 -5.40 -7.77
CA VAL A 482 -21.50 -5.44 -8.37
C VAL A 482 -21.64 -5.27 -9.88
N PRO A 483 -21.00 -4.24 -10.49
CA PRO A 483 -20.97 -4.09 -11.95
C PRO A 483 -20.32 -5.31 -12.65
N ASP A 484 -20.64 -5.53 -13.92
CA ASP A 484 -19.88 -6.50 -14.71
C ASP A 484 -18.45 -6.00 -14.89
N ALA A 485 -17.49 -6.81 -14.47
CA ALA A 485 -16.07 -6.46 -14.46
C ALA A 485 -15.52 -6.11 -15.84
N ARG A 486 -15.99 -6.81 -16.90
CA ARG A 486 -15.48 -6.62 -18.27
C ARG A 486 -16.08 -5.38 -18.90
N GLN A 487 -17.39 -5.20 -18.77
CA GLN A 487 -18.09 -4.00 -19.23
C GLN A 487 -17.54 -2.75 -18.55
N LEU A 488 -17.24 -2.83 -17.25
CA LEU A 488 -16.66 -1.71 -16.52
C LEU A 488 -15.31 -1.27 -17.11
N LEU A 489 -14.45 -2.21 -17.51
CA LEU A 489 -13.18 -1.87 -18.17
C LEU A 489 -13.41 -1.15 -19.51
N GLU A 490 -14.39 -1.59 -20.30
CA GLU A 490 -14.77 -0.93 -21.55
C GLU A 490 -15.30 0.49 -21.29
N GLU A 491 -16.13 0.69 -20.26
CA GLU A 491 -16.64 2.01 -19.86
C GLU A 491 -15.52 2.96 -19.40
N LEU A 492 -14.44 2.42 -18.83
CA LEU A 492 -13.23 3.16 -18.46
C LEU A 492 -12.27 3.39 -19.64
N GLY A 493 -12.59 2.83 -20.82
CA GLY A 493 -11.85 2.95 -22.07
C GLY A 493 -10.78 1.86 -22.31
N TYR A 494 -10.71 0.83 -21.47
CA TYR A 494 -9.77 -0.28 -21.61
C TYR A 494 -10.37 -1.39 -22.49
N GLU A 495 -10.45 -1.09 -23.79
CA GLU A 495 -10.96 -2.01 -24.80
C GLU A 495 -10.07 -3.26 -24.94
N LYS A 496 -10.70 -4.39 -25.27
CA LYS A 496 -10.04 -5.70 -25.36
C LYS A 496 -9.17 -5.86 -26.60
#